data_AF-A0A7W1TH67-F1
#
_entry.id   AF-A0A7W1TH67-F1
#
_cell.length_a   1.000
_cell.length_b   1.000
_cell.length_c   1.000
_cell.angle_alpha   90.00
_cell.angle_beta   90.00
_cell.angle_gamma   90.00
#
_symmetry.space_group_name_H-M   'P 1'
#
loop_
_entity.id
_entity.type
_entity.pdbx_description
1 polymer ?
#
loop_
_entity_poly.entity_id
_entity_poly.type
_entity_poly.pdbx_seq_one_letter_code
_entity_poly.pdbx_strand_id
1 'polypeptide(L)'
;MPQATSPSRREQMLAYLVCYGLLLLLLALSILVFFVWRAAILAMIAAFMGRSPANSLVYLVPMTLLGIVLFLFIMAAETYLRTGVERRQLRRRFTRFVVPLIIALVVALLLRTLAIFKLA
;
A
#
# COMPACT_ATOMS: atom_id res chain seq x y z
N MET A 1 -4.92 25.22 -39.22
CA MET A 1 -4.87 25.12 -37.75
C MET A 1 -5.74 23.94 -37.32
N PRO A 2 -5.17 22.84 -36.81
CA PRO A 2 -5.96 21.66 -36.43
C PRO A 2 -6.86 21.99 -35.23
N GLN A 3 -8.17 21.76 -35.37
CA GLN A 3 -9.15 21.89 -34.31
C GLN A 3 -8.87 20.84 -33.23
N ALA A 4 -8.54 21.29 -32.02
CA ALA A 4 -8.47 20.42 -30.85
C ALA A 4 -9.90 19.94 -30.52
N THR A 5 -10.24 18.72 -30.93
CA THR A 5 -11.48 18.06 -30.52
C THR A 5 -11.47 17.92 -29.00
N SER A 6 -12.35 18.65 -28.32
CA SER A 6 -12.48 18.55 -26.86
C SER A 6 -12.89 17.11 -26.49
N PRO A 7 -12.24 16.49 -25.49
CA PRO A 7 -12.50 15.11 -25.14
C PRO A 7 -13.97 14.96 -24.71
N SER A 8 -14.64 13.95 -25.27
CA SER A 8 -16.06 13.71 -24.99
C SER A 8 -16.28 13.49 -23.48
N ARG A 9 -17.43 13.92 -22.93
CA ARG A 9 -17.75 13.70 -21.50
C ARG A 9 -17.59 12.23 -21.09
N ARG A 10 -17.89 11.30 -22.01
CA ARG A 10 -17.75 9.85 -21.80
C ARG A 10 -16.28 9.45 -21.59
N GLU A 11 -15.34 9.97 -22.38
CA GLU A 11 -13.91 9.69 -22.22
C GLU A 11 -13.38 10.21 -20.88
N GLN A 12 -13.80 11.42 -20.48
CA GLN A 12 -13.42 11.97 -19.18
C GLN A 12 -13.97 11.10 -18.05
N MET A 13 -15.25 10.71 -18.12
CA MET A 13 -15.89 9.86 -17.12
C MET A 13 -15.20 8.51 -16.99
N LEU A 14 -14.86 7.86 -18.12
CA LEU A 14 -14.11 6.60 -18.13
C LEU A 14 -12.72 6.76 -17.50
N ALA A 15 -12.02 7.85 -17.78
CA ALA A 15 -10.69 8.10 -17.21
C ALA A 15 -10.74 8.25 -15.68
N TYR A 16 -11.77 8.92 -15.14
CA TYR A 16 -12.02 8.98 -13.69
C TYR A 16 -12.39 7.62 -13.11
N LEU A 17 -13.23 6.84 -13.79
CA LEU A 17 -13.65 5.51 -13.35
C LEU A 17 -12.44 4.57 -13.22
N VAL A 18 -11.52 4.60 -14.20
CA VAL A 18 -10.25 3.87 -14.15
C VAL A 18 -9.36 4.38 -13.01
N CYS A 19 -9.28 5.70 -12.78
CA CYS A 19 -8.52 6.27 -11.67
C CYS A 19 -8.98 5.75 -10.31
N TYR A 20 -10.29 5.76 -10.06
CA TYR A 20 -10.84 5.23 -8.81
C TYR A 20 -10.69 3.71 -8.71
N GLY A 21 -10.82 2.97 -9.82
CA GLY A 21 -10.55 1.53 -9.84
C GLY A 21 -9.12 1.20 -9.43
N LEU A 22 -8.13 1.95 -9.94
CA LEU A 22 -6.73 1.79 -9.55
C LEU A 22 -6.48 2.20 -8.09
N LEU A 23 -7.13 3.26 -7.61
CA LEU A 23 -7.04 3.67 -6.21
C LEU A 23 -7.60 2.60 -5.27
N LEU A 24 -8.72 1.98 -5.64
CA LEU A 24 -9.35 0.90 -4.87
C LEU A 24 -8.46 -0.36 -4.84
N LEU A 25 -7.80 -0.68 -5.95
CA LEU A 25 -6.79 -1.73 -6.01
C LEU A 25 -5.59 -1.41 -5.10
N LEU A 26 -5.12 -0.16 -5.09
CA LEU A 26 -4.04 0.28 -4.22
C LEU A 26 -4.43 0.19 -2.74
N LEU A 27 -5.67 0.57 -2.40
CA LEU A 27 -6.22 0.44 -1.07
C LEU A 27 -6.26 -1.02 -0.62
N ALA A 28 -6.77 -1.92 -1.47
CA ALA A 28 -6.78 -3.35 -1.19
C ALA A 28 -5.36 -3.90 -0.97
N LEU A 29 -4.39 -3.48 -1.78
CA LEU A 29 -2.99 -3.88 -1.63
C LEU A 29 -2.38 -3.35 -0.32
N SER A 30 -2.66 -2.10 0.06
CA SER A 30 -2.22 -1.52 1.33
C SER A 30 -2.80 -2.28 2.54
N ILE A 31 -4.09 -2.64 2.48
CA ILE A 31 -4.73 -3.46 3.52
C ILE A 31 -4.05 -4.83 3.62
N LEU A 32 -3.75 -5.47 2.49
CA LEU A 32 -3.02 -6.74 2.46
C LEU A 32 -1.63 -6.59 3.11
N VAL A 33 -0.87 -5.55 2.74
CA VAL A 33 0.45 -5.24 3.32
C VAL A 33 0.32 -5.07 4.84
N PHE A 34 -0.69 -4.35 5.33
CA PHE A 34 -0.94 -4.20 6.75
C PHE A 34 -1.11 -5.55 7.47
N PHE A 35 -1.96 -6.44 6.93
CA PHE A 35 -2.19 -7.76 7.52
C PHE A 35 -0.95 -8.66 7.49
N VAL A 36 -0.18 -8.63 6.41
CA VAL A 36 1.04 -9.44 6.30
C VAL A 36 2.11 -8.95 7.28
N TRP A 37 2.30 -7.65 7.40
CA TRP A 37 3.20 -7.07 8.41
C TRP A 37 2.74 -7.37 9.84
N ARG A 38 1.42 -7.35 10.10
CA ARG A 38 0.88 -7.77 11.40
C ARG A 38 1.27 -9.19 11.75
N ALA A 39 1.11 -10.12 10.82
CA ALA A 39 1.53 -11.50 11.02
C ALA A 39 3.04 -11.63 11.23
N ALA A 40 3.85 -10.88 10.46
CA ALA A 40 5.30 -10.88 10.57
C ALA A 40 5.78 -10.34 11.93
N ILE A 41 5.24 -9.21 12.38
CA ILE A 41 5.58 -8.59 13.67
C ILE A 41 5.21 -9.53 14.82
N LEU A 42 4.02 -10.15 14.80
CA LEU A 42 3.64 -11.12 15.83
C LEU A 42 4.58 -12.34 15.86
N ALA A 43 4.97 -12.86 14.70
CA ALA A 43 5.93 -13.96 14.60
C ALA A 43 7.30 -13.57 15.17
N MET A 44 7.79 -12.36 14.84
CA MET A 44 9.05 -11.82 15.38
C MET A 44 8.97 -11.65 16.90
N ILE A 45 7.90 -11.07 17.43
CA ILE A 45 7.72 -10.92 18.88
C ILE A 45 7.75 -12.29 19.57
N ALA A 46 7.04 -13.28 19.01
CA ALA A 46 7.02 -14.64 19.54
C ALA A 46 8.41 -15.31 19.52
N ALA A 47 9.17 -15.14 18.44
CA ALA A 47 10.50 -15.74 18.28
C ALA A 47 11.57 -15.11 19.18
N PHE A 48 11.50 -13.80 19.45
CA PHE A 48 12.60 -13.07 20.09
C PHE A 48 12.33 -12.56 21.51
N MET A 49 11.07 -12.32 21.90
CA MET A 49 10.76 -11.62 23.17
C MET A 49 10.03 -12.47 24.23
N GLY A 50 9.62 -13.71 23.93
CA GLY A 50 8.89 -14.55 24.90
C GLY A 50 7.54 -13.93 25.33
N ARG A 51 7.03 -14.26 26.53
CA ARG A 51 5.73 -13.75 27.06
C ARG A 51 5.88 -12.55 28.00
N SER A 52 6.66 -11.54 27.63
CA SER A 52 6.78 -10.31 28.44
C SER A 52 5.58 -9.37 28.23
N PRO A 53 5.07 -8.68 29.27
CA PRO A 53 4.06 -7.63 29.11
C PRO A 53 4.52 -6.45 28.24
N ALA A 54 5.84 -6.24 28.11
CA ALA A 54 6.43 -5.25 27.22
C ALA A 54 6.10 -5.50 25.72
N ASN A 55 5.68 -6.71 25.37
CA ASN A 55 5.28 -7.09 24.00
C ASN A 55 4.09 -6.27 23.48
N SER A 56 3.23 -5.78 24.37
CA SER A 56 2.05 -4.99 23.99
C SER A 56 2.45 -3.67 23.33
N LEU A 57 3.41 -2.94 23.90
CA LEU A 57 3.94 -1.69 23.34
C LEU A 57 4.74 -1.94 22.07
N VAL A 58 5.55 -3.00 22.05
CA VAL A 58 6.35 -3.40 20.88
C VAL A 58 5.45 -3.80 19.70
N TYR A 59 4.24 -4.27 19.95
CA TYR A 59 3.25 -4.50 18.90
C TYR A 59 2.50 -3.21 18.52
N LEU A 60 2.02 -2.46 19.52
CA LEU A 60 1.12 -1.31 19.31
C LEU A 60 1.78 -0.18 18.53
N VAL A 61 3.03 0.17 18.88
CA VAL A 61 3.76 1.28 18.25
C VAL A 61 3.97 1.04 16.74
N PRO A 62 4.61 -0.05 16.28
CA PRO A 62 4.82 -0.28 14.86
C PRO A 62 3.53 -0.53 14.09
N MET A 63 2.50 -1.18 14.68
CA MET A 63 1.19 -1.30 14.03
C MET A 63 0.53 0.05 13.78
N THR A 64 0.58 0.94 14.77
CA THR A 64 0.00 2.29 14.65
C THR A 64 0.76 3.10 13.60
N LEU A 65 2.09 3.09 13.64
CA LEU A 65 2.93 3.76 12.65
C LEU A 65 2.68 3.22 11.25
N LEU A 66 2.58 1.90 11.08
CA LEU A 66 2.30 1.29 9.78
C LEU A 66 0.92 1.72 9.25
N GLY A 67 -0.11 1.74 10.11
CA GLY A 67 -1.44 2.22 9.73
C GLY A 67 -1.42 3.67 9.27
N ILE A 68 -0.75 4.57 10.02
CA ILE A 68 -0.60 5.98 9.67
C ILE A 68 0.14 6.13 8.33
N VAL A 69 1.25 5.42 8.14
CA VAL A 69 2.05 5.49 6.91
C VAL A 69 1.22 5.04 5.70
N LEU A 70 0.51 3.91 5.81
CA LEU A 70 -0.34 3.42 4.72
C LEU A 70 -1.52 4.35 4.43
N PHE A 71 -2.10 4.98 5.46
CA PHE A 71 -3.15 5.98 5.29
C PHE A 71 -2.64 7.21 4.52
N LEU A 72 -1.51 7.80 4.96
CA LEU A 72 -0.88 8.93 4.27
C LEU A 72 -0.48 8.56 2.83
N PHE A 73 -0.02 7.33 2.63
CA PHE A 73 0.33 6.81 1.31
C PHE A 73 -0.86 6.78 0.36
N ILE A 74 -2.04 6.32 0.81
CA ILE A 74 -3.27 6.31 0.01
C ILE A 74 -3.76 7.74 -0.29
N MET A 75 -3.73 8.64 0.70
CA MET A 75 -4.10 10.05 0.51
C MET A 75 -3.22 10.75 -0.53
N ALA A 76 -1.90 10.51 -0.46
CA ALA A 76 -0.96 11.02 -1.45
C ALA A 76 -1.18 10.40 -2.84
N ALA A 77 -1.45 9.10 -2.90
CA ALA A 77 -1.72 8.39 -4.14
C ALA A 77 -2.99 8.92 -4.85
N GLU A 78 -4.06 9.20 -4.11
CA GLU A 78 -5.28 9.76 -4.68
C GLU A 78 -5.01 11.09 -5.38
N THR A 79 -4.37 12.02 -4.66
CA THR A 79 -4.07 13.35 -5.20
C THR A 79 -3.17 13.23 -6.43
N TYR A 80 -2.16 12.36 -6.37
CA TYR A 80 -1.19 12.18 -7.46
C TYR A 80 -1.79 11.48 -8.71
N LEU A 81 -2.72 10.54 -8.51
CA LEU A 81 -3.44 9.85 -9.58
C LEU A 81 -4.45 10.77 -10.24
N ARG A 82 -5.19 11.59 -9.48
CA ARG A 82 -6.12 12.60 -10.03
C ARG A 82 -5.41 13.55 -10.98
N THR A 83 -4.27 14.12 -10.60
CA THR A 83 -3.44 14.96 -11.50
C THR A 83 -2.87 14.16 -12.68
N GLY A 84 -2.78 12.83 -12.56
CA GLY A 84 -2.33 11.94 -13.63
C GLY A 84 -3.36 11.72 -14.74
N VAL A 85 -4.65 11.83 -14.42
CA VAL A 85 -5.77 11.75 -15.38
C VAL A 85 -5.65 12.89 -16.41
N GLU A 86 -5.44 14.11 -15.94
CA GLU A 86 -5.31 15.31 -16.79
C GLU A 86 -4.15 15.20 -17.79
N ARG A 87 -3.06 14.52 -17.38
CA ARG A 87 -1.84 14.38 -18.20
C ARG A 87 -1.74 13.04 -18.94
N ARG A 88 -2.76 12.18 -18.90
CA ARG A 88 -2.76 10.82 -19.49
C ARG A 88 -1.58 9.92 -19.03
N GLN A 89 -1.05 10.14 -17.84
CA GLN A 89 0.14 9.44 -17.29
C GLN A 89 -0.21 8.43 -16.19
N LEU A 90 -1.47 7.99 -16.12
CA LEU A 90 -2.03 7.21 -15.02
C LEU A 90 -1.21 5.94 -14.68
N ARG A 91 -0.86 5.13 -15.69
CA ARG A 91 -0.13 3.86 -15.53
C ARG A 91 1.24 4.04 -14.87
N ARG A 92 2.07 4.95 -15.41
CA ARG A 92 3.44 5.19 -14.91
C ARG A 92 3.43 5.73 -13.47
N ARG A 93 2.41 6.52 -13.14
CA ARG A 93 2.23 7.05 -11.78
C ARG A 93 1.79 5.94 -10.82
N PHE A 94 0.83 5.12 -11.22
CA PHE A 94 0.36 3.98 -10.43
C PHE A 94 1.49 2.99 -10.08
N THR A 95 2.34 2.63 -11.05
CA THR A 95 3.47 1.72 -10.81
C THR A 95 4.43 2.23 -9.73
N ARG A 96 4.57 3.56 -9.59
CA ARG A 96 5.43 4.16 -8.56
C ARG A 96 4.92 3.91 -7.14
N PHE A 97 3.61 3.68 -6.96
CA PHE A 97 3.02 3.31 -5.66
C PHE A 97 2.94 1.79 -5.48
N VAL A 98 2.70 1.03 -6.54
CA VAL A 98 2.65 -0.44 -6.43
C VAL A 98 4.01 -1.01 -6.06
N VAL A 99 5.10 -0.57 -6.70
CA VAL A 99 6.45 -1.10 -6.47
C VAL A 99 6.85 -1.08 -4.98
N PRO A 100 6.77 0.04 -4.24
CA PRO A 100 7.13 0.05 -2.83
C PRO A 100 6.22 -0.83 -1.97
N LEU A 101 4.92 -0.97 -2.29
CA LEU A 101 4.03 -1.89 -1.59
C LEU A 101 4.42 -3.35 -1.81
N ILE A 102 4.78 -3.73 -3.04
CA ILE A 102 5.26 -5.09 -3.35
C ILE A 102 6.57 -5.37 -2.62
N ILE A 103 7.52 -4.43 -2.59
CA ILE A 103 8.76 -4.58 -1.84
C ILE A 103 8.46 -4.76 -0.34
N ALA A 104 7.59 -3.93 0.23
CA ALA A 104 7.19 -4.03 1.63
C ALA A 104 6.52 -5.38 1.95
N LEU A 105 5.72 -5.92 1.02
CA LEU A 105 5.09 -7.24 1.14
C LEU A 105 6.15 -8.35 1.18
N VAL A 106 7.10 -8.34 0.24
CA VAL A 106 8.19 -9.33 0.16
C VAL A 106 9.03 -9.30 1.43
N VAL A 107 9.41 -8.11 1.91
CA VAL A 107 10.17 -7.96 3.16
C VAL A 107 9.41 -8.55 4.35
N ALA A 108 8.12 -8.25 4.49
CA ALA A 108 7.31 -8.81 5.57
C ALA A 108 7.22 -10.33 5.52
N LEU A 109 7.06 -10.90 4.32
CA LEU A 109 7.04 -12.36 4.13
C LEU A 109 8.38 -12.99 4.51
N LEU A 110 9.50 -12.39 4.09
CA LEU A 110 10.85 -12.87 4.46
C LEU A 110 11.06 -12.85 5.98
N LEU A 111 10.74 -11.74 6.64
CA LEU A 111 10.83 -11.63 8.10
C LEU A 111 9.98 -12.69 8.80
N ARG A 112 8.75 -12.91 8.32
CA ARG A 112 7.87 -13.95 8.85
C ARG A 112 8.48 -15.34 8.68
N THR A 113 9.02 -15.67 7.51
CA THR A 113 9.63 -16.99 7.27
C THR A 113 10.85 -17.23 8.15
N LEU A 114 11.69 -16.21 8.35
CA LEU A 114 12.86 -16.29 9.23
C LEU A 114 12.47 -16.48 10.70
N ALA A 115 11.42 -15.77 11.15
CA ALA A 115 10.90 -15.92 12.51
C ALA A 115 10.34 -17.32 12.76
N ILE A 116 9.58 -17.88 11.80
CA ILE A 116 9.04 -19.24 11.91
C ILE A 116 10.17 -20.27 11.93
N PHE A 117 11.17 -20.13 11.06
CA PHE A 117 12.32 -21.05 11.04
C PHE A 117 13.09 -21.07 12.36
N LYS A 118 13.14 -19.95 13.09
CA LYS A 118 13.75 -19.88 14.42
C LYS A 118 12.93 -20.53 15.53
N LEU A 119 11.62 -20.71 15.32
CA LEU A 119 10.69 -21.33 16.27
C LEU A 119 10.58 -22.86 16.09
N ALA A 120 11.00 -23.39 14.94
CA ALA A 120 11.01 -24.82 14.61
C ALA A 120 12.32 -25.48 15.07
#